data_AF-A0A3D3UWB6-F1
#
_entry.id   AF-A0A3D3UWB6-F1
#
_cell.length_a   1.000
_cell.length_b   1.000
_cell.length_c   1.000
_cell.angle_alpha   90.00
_cell.angle_beta   90.00
_cell.angle_gamma   90.00
#
_symmetry.space_group_name_H-M   'P 1'
#
loop_
_entity.id
_entity.type
_entity.pdbx_description
1 polymer ?
#
loop_
_entity_poly.entity_id
_entity_poly.type
_entity_poly.pdbx_seq_one_letter_code
_entity_poly.pdbx_strand_id
1 'polypeptide(L)'
;MCIDAKGFALLEQAFASAESKGLLLYDIMTERFNTTCILQKLLVLNKELFGEMEAGSPENPAVVKESVHHFFKYVAGAPLKRPAWYFDTTQQGEGLVDVTTHLIDLMMWTCFPEQAIDYRRDIEINKARRWPTTLTRAQYEKVTGVSEFPDYLKDKLNDDGVLPCYANGETTFTMKGICVKLSVTWNFQAPQGGADTHTSLFRGSKANVIIRQGREQNYRPEVYVEPAPGVQAAKVAASLKKAVAGLQRKFPGLKAEKASDGWHIVIPDKCRVGHEAHFRNVMDAYLQYLAEGRLPEWEIPSMIAKYYITTRSLELARQ
;
A
#
# COMPACT_ATOMS: atom_id res chain seq x y z
N MET A 1 -12.39 5.12 14.78
CA MET A 1 -11.59 4.65 13.63
C MET A 1 -11.32 5.84 12.74
N CYS A 2 -10.12 5.99 12.18
CA CYS A 2 -9.79 7.13 11.33
C CYS A 2 -10.14 6.85 9.86
N ILE A 3 -11.44 6.89 9.53
CA ILE A 3 -11.98 6.59 8.19
C ILE A 3 -12.66 7.81 7.52
N ASP A 4 -12.67 8.96 8.19
CA ASP A 4 -13.19 10.22 7.68
C ASP A 4 -12.51 11.40 8.41
N ALA A 5 -12.86 12.64 8.03
CA ALA A 5 -12.30 13.85 8.63
C ALA A 5 -12.55 13.95 10.15
N LYS A 6 -13.70 13.47 10.63
CA LYS A 6 -14.02 13.45 12.07
C LYS A 6 -13.13 12.45 12.81
N GLY A 7 -12.93 11.27 12.23
CA GLY A 7 -12.03 10.24 12.72
C GLY A 7 -10.57 10.70 12.73
N PHE A 8 -10.16 11.51 11.75
CA PHE A 8 -8.84 12.13 11.73
C PHE A 8 -8.63 13.13 12.87
N ALA A 9 -9.59 14.04 13.09
CA ALA A 9 -9.53 14.97 14.23
C ALA A 9 -9.48 14.23 15.58
N LEU A 10 -10.22 13.12 15.70
CA LEU A 10 -10.17 12.27 16.90
C LEU A 10 -8.81 11.56 17.03
N LEU A 11 -8.17 11.16 15.92
CA LEU A 11 -6.85 10.55 15.94
C LEU A 11 -5.78 11.53 16.44
N GLU A 12 -5.82 12.79 16.01
CA GLU A 12 -4.90 13.83 16.54
C GLU A 12 -5.05 13.99 18.06
N GLN A 13 -6.30 14.02 18.56
CA GLN A 13 -6.57 14.06 20.00
C GLN A 13 -6.09 12.80 20.71
N ALA A 14 -6.20 11.62 20.08
CA ALA A 14 -5.73 10.37 20.63
C ALA A 14 -4.20 10.34 20.80
N PHE A 15 -3.44 10.82 19.81
CA PHE A 15 -1.99 10.96 19.93
C PHE A 15 -1.59 11.95 21.02
N ALA A 16 -2.23 13.13 21.08
CA ALA A 16 -1.98 14.10 22.15
C ALA A 16 -2.32 13.53 23.54
N SER A 17 -3.42 12.78 23.67
CA SER A 17 -3.76 12.10 24.92
C SER A 17 -2.76 11.00 25.27
N ALA A 18 -2.24 10.26 24.28
CA ALA A 18 -1.26 9.21 24.51
C ALA A 18 0.05 9.81 25.05
N GLU A 19 0.55 10.87 24.40
CA GLU A 19 1.73 11.61 24.82
C GLU A 19 1.58 12.15 26.26
N SER A 20 0.48 12.84 26.57
CA SER A 20 0.24 13.40 27.91
C SER A 20 0.18 12.35 29.03
N LYS A 21 -0.11 11.09 28.68
CA LYS A 21 -0.24 9.96 29.62
C LYS A 21 0.98 9.03 29.59
N GLY A 22 2.00 9.32 28.79
CA GLY A 22 3.14 8.43 28.58
C GLY A 22 2.74 7.06 28.00
N LEU A 23 1.72 7.02 27.15
CA LEU A 23 1.24 5.82 26.46
C LEU A 23 1.67 5.81 25.00
N LEU A 24 1.78 4.60 24.43
CA LEU A 24 2.05 4.42 23.01
C LEU A 24 0.75 4.12 22.25
N LEU A 25 0.58 4.78 21.11
CA LEU A 25 -0.44 4.49 20.11
C LEU A 25 0.27 4.14 18.81
N TYR A 26 -0.02 2.96 18.25
CA TYR A 26 0.72 2.43 17.09
C TYR A 26 -0.21 1.61 16.20
N ASP A 27 -0.06 1.75 14.89
CA ASP A 27 -0.81 0.97 13.90
C ASP A 27 0.03 -0.18 13.31
N ILE A 28 -0.58 -1.00 12.45
CA ILE A 28 -0.01 -2.26 12.01
C ILE A 28 0.35 -2.22 10.52
N MET A 29 1.54 -1.73 10.18
CA MET A 29 2.03 -1.64 8.80
C MET A 29 2.85 -2.86 8.38
N THR A 30 2.17 -3.98 8.15
CA THR A 30 2.79 -5.29 7.82
C THR A 30 3.69 -5.26 6.59
N GLU A 31 3.33 -4.48 5.57
CA GLU A 31 4.03 -4.51 4.29
C GLU A 31 5.46 -3.95 4.36
N ARG A 32 5.81 -3.20 5.42
CA ARG A 32 7.22 -2.83 5.71
C ARG A 32 8.13 -4.06 5.91
N PHE A 33 7.55 -5.20 6.28
CA PHE A 33 8.25 -6.47 6.48
C PHE A 33 8.15 -7.43 5.29
N ASN A 34 7.46 -7.03 4.22
CA ASN A 34 7.39 -7.80 2.99
C ASN A 34 8.72 -7.72 2.23
N THR A 35 9.31 -8.86 1.90
CA THR A 35 10.62 -8.96 1.23
C THR A 35 10.69 -8.14 -0.06
N THR A 36 9.63 -8.10 -0.87
CA THR A 36 9.63 -7.32 -2.13
C THR A 36 9.63 -5.82 -1.85
N CYS A 37 8.89 -5.36 -0.83
CA CYS A 37 8.88 -3.96 -0.40
C CYS A 37 10.22 -3.54 0.19
N ILE A 38 10.84 -4.38 1.03
CA ILE A 38 12.18 -4.13 1.57
C ILE A 38 13.21 -4.03 0.44
N LEU A 39 13.20 -4.97 -0.52
CA LEU A 39 14.11 -4.94 -1.66
C LEU A 39 13.88 -3.70 -2.53
N GLN A 40 12.63 -3.35 -2.83
CA GLN A 40 12.31 -2.13 -3.57
C GLN A 40 12.87 -0.90 -2.86
N LYS A 41 12.66 -0.74 -1.54
CA LYS A 41 13.25 0.35 -0.75
C LYS A 41 14.78 0.38 -0.85
N LEU A 42 15.44 -0.76 -0.64
CA LEU A 42 16.92 -0.82 -0.65
C LEU A 42 17.52 -0.49 -2.02
N LEU A 43 16.83 -0.87 -3.10
CA LEU A 43 17.25 -0.53 -4.47
C LEU A 43 17.00 0.95 -4.79
N VAL A 44 15.85 1.50 -4.37
CA VAL A 44 15.53 2.93 -4.51
C VAL A 44 16.52 3.81 -3.74
N LEU A 45 16.92 3.41 -2.53
CA LEU A 45 17.90 4.16 -1.72
C LEU A 45 19.35 4.02 -2.22
N ASN A 46 19.62 3.11 -3.16
CA ASN A 46 20.94 2.96 -3.74
C ASN A 46 21.20 4.01 -4.81
N LYS A 47 21.82 5.13 -4.45
CA LYS A 47 22.13 6.27 -5.36
C LYS A 47 22.99 5.91 -6.57
N GLU A 48 23.83 4.88 -6.47
CA GLU A 48 24.65 4.42 -7.59
C GLU A 48 23.76 3.81 -8.68
N LEU A 49 22.80 2.98 -8.26
CA LEU A 49 21.83 2.31 -9.12
C LEU A 49 20.66 3.21 -9.56
N PHE A 50 19.94 3.77 -8.61
CA PHE A 50 18.67 4.47 -8.80
C PHE A 50 18.87 5.93 -9.23
N GLY A 51 19.94 6.56 -8.73
CA GLY A 51 20.14 7.99 -8.88
C GLY A 51 19.30 8.78 -7.87
N GLU A 52 18.73 9.89 -8.33
CA GLU A 52 17.85 10.76 -7.56
C GLU A 52 16.39 10.43 -7.85
N MET A 53 15.52 10.55 -6.85
CA MET A 53 14.08 10.40 -7.04
C MET A 53 13.58 11.50 -7.97
N GLU A 54 12.81 11.13 -9.00
CA GLU A 54 12.15 12.12 -9.85
C GLU A 54 11.06 12.85 -9.07
N ALA A 55 10.81 14.11 -9.40
CA ALA A 55 9.64 14.84 -8.87
C ALA A 55 8.34 14.29 -9.47
N GLY A 56 8.34 14.00 -10.78
CA GLY A 56 7.15 13.58 -11.53
C GLY A 56 6.13 14.70 -11.70
N SER A 57 4.99 14.37 -12.30
CA SER A 57 3.82 15.25 -12.46
C SER A 57 2.53 14.44 -12.27
N PRO A 58 1.34 15.07 -12.16
CA PRO A 58 0.08 14.34 -12.09
C PRO A 58 -0.15 13.38 -13.28
N GLU A 59 0.37 13.72 -14.47
CA GLU A 59 0.26 12.92 -15.70
C GLU A 59 1.34 11.83 -15.79
N ASN A 60 2.51 12.06 -15.19
CA ASN A 60 3.58 11.07 -15.07
C ASN A 60 4.14 11.06 -13.63
N PRO A 61 3.42 10.44 -12.67
CA PRO A 61 3.79 10.47 -11.26
C PRO A 61 5.13 9.77 -11.05
N ALA A 62 5.98 10.29 -10.15
CA ALA A 62 7.25 9.65 -9.82
C ALA A 62 7.04 8.31 -9.12
N VAL A 63 6.01 8.24 -8.26
CA VAL A 63 5.60 7.01 -7.57
C VAL A 63 4.20 6.61 -8.00
N VAL A 64 4.03 5.35 -8.40
CA VAL A 64 2.72 4.77 -8.74
C VAL A 64 2.53 3.49 -7.95
N LYS A 65 1.43 3.36 -7.20
CA LYS A 65 1.05 2.09 -6.56
C LYS A 65 -0.40 1.76 -6.86
N GLU A 66 -0.64 0.57 -7.39
CA GLU A 66 -1.96 0.11 -7.81
C GLU A 66 -2.18 -1.29 -7.27
N SER A 67 -3.32 -1.52 -6.61
CA SER A 67 -3.68 -2.83 -6.08
C SER A 67 -5.09 -3.22 -6.49
N VAL A 68 -5.26 -4.45 -6.97
CA VAL A 68 -6.58 -5.05 -7.25
C VAL A 68 -6.79 -6.22 -6.30
N HIS A 69 -7.78 -6.08 -5.45
CA HIS A 69 -8.23 -7.07 -4.48
C HIS A 69 -9.59 -7.64 -4.86
N HIS A 70 -9.94 -8.74 -4.20
CA HIS A 70 -11.21 -9.43 -4.41
C HIS A 70 -11.88 -9.75 -3.08
N PHE A 71 -13.15 -9.37 -2.93
CA PHE A 71 -13.90 -9.61 -1.69
C PHE A 71 -14.01 -11.10 -1.37
N PHE A 72 -14.34 -11.90 -2.38
CA PHE A 72 -14.54 -13.33 -2.29
C PHE A 72 -13.32 -14.10 -2.81
N LYS A 73 -12.78 -14.98 -1.96
CA LYS A 73 -11.68 -15.89 -2.28
C LYS A 73 -11.87 -17.21 -1.55
N TYR A 74 -11.23 -18.26 -2.07
CA TYR A 74 -11.06 -19.50 -1.33
C TYR A 74 -9.71 -19.49 -0.62
N VAL A 75 -9.69 -19.83 0.66
CA VAL A 75 -8.49 -20.01 1.47
C VAL A 75 -8.59 -21.39 2.10
N ALA A 76 -7.59 -22.25 1.86
CA ALA A 76 -7.57 -23.64 2.32
C ALA A 76 -8.86 -24.44 1.98
N GLY A 77 -9.43 -24.21 0.79
CA GLY A 77 -10.65 -24.88 0.33
C GLY A 77 -11.97 -24.31 0.87
N ALA A 78 -11.92 -23.36 1.81
CA ALA A 78 -13.10 -22.71 2.36
C ALA A 78 -13.26 -21.28 1.83
N PRO A 79 -14.51 -20.81 1.58
CA PRO A 79 -14.77 -19.40 1.35
C PRO A 79 -14.24 -18.52 2.50
N LEU A 80 -13.45 -17.51 2.18
CA LEU A 80 -13.10 -16.46 3.13
C LEU A 80 -14.37 -15.67 3.48
N LYS A 81 -14.80 -15.77 4.74
CA LYS A 81 -15.99 -15.07 5.24
C LYS A 81 -15.64 -13.66 5.70
N ARG A 82 -16.56 -12.73 5.44
CA ARG A 82 -16.49 -11.35 5.91
C ARG A 82 -17.69 -11.05 6.79
N PRO A 83 -17.53 -10.22 7.83
CA PRO A 83 -18.68 -9.82 8.63
C PRO A 83 -19.66 -9.00 7.79
N ALA A 84 -20.94 -9.06 8.14
CA ALA A 84 -22.03 -8.39 7.42
C ALA A 84 -21.81 -6.87 7.28
N TRP A 85 -21.18 -6.25 8.27
CA TRP A 85 -20.87 -4.81 8.30
C TRP A 85 -19.68 -4.42 7.43
N TYR A 86 -18.89 -5.36 6.91
CA TYR A 86 -17.73 -5.07 6.06
C TYR A 86 -18.11 -4.26 4.81
N PHE A 87 -19.33 -4.45 4.32
CA PHE A 87 -19.86 -3.75 3.14
C PHE A 87 -20.61 -2.45 3.49
N ASP A 88 -20.66 -2.11 4.78
CA ASP A 88 -21.04 -0.78 5.24
C ASP A 88 -19.79 0.10 5.32
N THR A 89 -19.61 0.98 4.35
CA THR A 89 -18.45 1.89 4.30
C THR A 89 -18.44 2.94 5.42
N THR A 90 -19.53 3.09 6.18
CA THR A 90 -19.55 3.92 7.41
C THR A 90 -19.00 3.18 8.63
N GLN A 91 -18.82 1.86 8.54
CA GLN A 91 -18.23 1.01 9.57
C GLN A 91 -16.82 0.54 9.19
N GLN A 92 -16.66 -0.03 7.98
CA GLN A 92 -15.36 -0.47 7.46
C GLN A 92 -14.47 0.70 7.01
N GLY A 93 -15.08 1.76 6.49
CA GLY A 93 -14.39 2.77 5.67
C GLY A 93 -14.52 2.49 4.17
N GLU A 94 -14.30 3.52 3.37
CA GLU A 94 -14.23 3.39 1.91
C GLU A 94 -12.83 2.96 1.45
N GLY A 95 -12.71 2.56 0.18
CA GLY A 95 -11.43 2.08 -0.36
C GLY A 95 -10.24 3.03 -0.14
N LEU A 96 -10.46 4.34 -0.29
CA LEU A 96 -9.45 5.38 -0.11
C LEU A 96 -8.93 5.53 1.34
N VAL A 97 -9.63 4.98 2.33
CA VAL A 97 -9.30 5.06 3.76
C VAL A 97 -9.05 3.70 4.40
N ASP A 98 -8.89 2.66 3.57
CA ASP A 98 -8.62 1.29 4.01
C ASP A 98 -7.22 0.87 3.54
N VAL A 99 -7.12 0.04 2.49
CA VAL A 99 -5.86 -0.55 1.99
C VAL A 99 -4.84 0.52 1.54
N THR A 100 -5.30 1.66 1.04
CA THR A 100 -4.43 2.79 0.64
C THR A 100 -3.51 3.25 1.78
N THR A 101 -3.89 3.04 3.04
CA THR A 101 -3.06 3.28 4.23
C THR A 101 -1.69 2.62 4.08
N HIS A 102 -1.63 1.33 3.69
CA HIS A 102 -0.36 0.64 3.46
C HIS A 102 0.43 1.20 2.27
N LEU A 103 -0.25 1.64 1.22
CA LEU A 103 0.41 2.16 0.03
C LEU A 103 1.09 3.51 0.29
N ILE A 104 0.42 4.39 1.05
CA ILE A 104 0.96 5.67 1.51
C ILE A 104 2.14 5.45 2.45
N ASP A 105 1.98 4.54 3.42
CA ASP A 105 3.02 4.17 4.37
C ASP A 105 4.30 3.70 3.67
N LEU A 106 4.19 2.75 2.74
CA LEU A 106 5.32 2.24 1.97
C LEU A 106 6.01 3.33 1.15
N MET A 107 5.25 4.31 0.65
CA MET A 107 5.81 5.44 -0.07
C MET A 107 6.63 6.33 0.87
N MET A 108 6.08 6.75 2.02
CA MET A 108 6.81 7.51 3.04
C MET A 108 8.06 6.76 3.50
N TRP A 109 7.91 5.49 3.87
CA TRP A 109 8.96 4.63 4.38
C TRP A 109 10.11 4.41 3.39
N THR A 110 9.82 4.49 2.08
CA THR A 110 10.80 4.33 1.00
C THR A 110 11.45 5.65 0.59
N CYS A 111 10.66 6.70 0.34
CA CYS A 111 11.15 7.97 -0.17
C CYS A 111 11.82 8.83 0.91
N PHE A 112 11.33 8.74 2.15
CA PHE A 112 11.72 9.61 3.25
C PHE A 112 12.03 8.77 4.50
N PRO A 113 12.98 7.80 4.41
CA PRO A 113 13.26 6.91 5.52
C PRO A 113 13.67 7.72 6.76
N GLU A 114 12.99 7.44 7.87
CA GLU A 114 13.24 8.04 9.19
C GLU A 114 13.08 9.58 9.24
N GLN A 115 12.41 10.17 8.26
CA GLN A 115 12.09 11.60 8.26
C GLN A 115 10.64 11.81 8.70
N ALA A 116 10.43 12.72 9.65
CA ALA A 116 9.10 13.19 9.98
C ALA A 116 8.47 13.91 8.76
N ILE A 117 7.17 13.69 8.56
CA ILE A 117 6.36 14.35 7.54
C ILE A 117 5.36 15.27 8.26
N ASP A 118 5.46 16.58 7.99
CA ASP A 118 4.47 17.54 8.47
C ASP A 118 3.34 17.65 7.45
N TYR A 119 2.21 17.01 7.73
CA TYR A 119 1.09 16.96 6.81
C TYR A 119 0.51 18.33 6.42
N ARG A 120 0.76 19.36 7.22
CA ARG A 120 0.28 20.74 6.96
C ARG A 120 1.14 21.47 5.93
N ARG A 121 2.38 21.03 5.74
CA ARG A 121 3.39 21.73 4.92
C ARG A 121 3.91 20.88 3.76
N ASP A 122 4.03 19.59 4.01
CA ASP A 122 4.70 18.67 3.10
C ASP A 122 3.75 18.02 2.10
N ILE A 123 2.43 18.13 2.28
CA ILE A 123 1.43 17.36 1.51
C ILE A 123 0.42 18.29 0.83
N GLU A 124 0.23 18.07 -0.47
CA GLU A 124 -0.84 18.67 -1.26
C GLU A 124 -1.64 17.57 -1.98
N ILE A 125 -2.94 17.46 -1.68
CA ILE A 125 -3.82 16.51 -2.38
C ILE A 125 -4.28 17.16 -3.69
N ASN A 126 -3.89 16.58 -4.83
CA ASN A 126 -4.15 17.17 -6.14
C ASN A 126 -5.49 16.72 -6.73
N LYS A 127 -5.77 15.42 -6.70
CA LYS A 127 -7.00 14.85 -7.26
C LYS A 127 -7.36 13.56 -6.55
N ALA A 128 -8.65 13.33 -6.32
CA ALA A 128 -9.13 12.05 -5.83
C ALA A 128 -10.46 11.68 -6.50
N ARG A 129 -10.71 10.38 -6.64
CA ARG A 129 -11.99 9.85 -7.10
C ARG A 129 -12.30 8.54 -6.38
N ARG A 130 -13.58 8.22 -6.31
CA ARG A 130 -14.13 6.99 -5.74
C ARG A 130 -15.13 6.38 -6.70
N TRP A 131 -15.31 5.08 -6.64
CA TRP A 131 -16.38 4.39 -7.38
C TRP A 131 -16.79 3.11 -6.65
N PRO A 132 -18.04 2.65 -6.82
CA PRO A 132 -18.51 1.46 -6.14
C PRO A 132 -18.13 0.17 -6.89
N THR A 133 -18.01 -0.91 -6.14
CA THR A 133 -18.22 -2.26 -6.63
C THR A 133 -19.61 -2.69 -6.21
N THR A 134 -20.47 -2.93 -7.18
CA THR A 134 -21.85 -3.31 -6.93
C THR A 134 -21.95 -4.77 -6.50
N LEU A 135 -22.68 -5.03 -5.41
CA LEU A 135 -22.89 -6.36 -4.85
C LEU A 135 -24.35 -6.77 -4.98
N THR A 136 -24.60 -7.90 -5.65
CA THR A 136 -25.91 -8.52 -5.63
C THR A 136 -26.16 -9.21 -4.29
N ARG A 137 -27.44 -9.47 -3.96
CA ARG A 137 -27.82 -10.24 -2.77
C ARG A 137 -27.10 -11.60 -2.71
N ALA A 138 -27.04 -12.31 -3.84
CA ALA A 138 -26.36 -13.61 -3.92
C ALA A 138 -24.84 -13.50 -3.67
N GLN A 139 -24.20 -12.44 -4.17
CA GLN A 139 -22.78 -12.18 -3.89
C GLN A 139 -22.55 -11.84 -2.41
N TYR A 140 -23.43 -11.02 -1.82
CA TYR A 140 -23.40 -10.67 -0.41
C TYR A 140 -23.55 -11.90 0.48
N GLU A 141 -24.55 -12.75 0.23
CA GLU A 141 -24.75 -14.00 0.96
C GLU A 141 -23.55 -14.94 0.82
N LYS A 142 -22.99 -15.07 -0.38
CA LYS A 142 -21.83 -15.93 -0.64
C LYS A 142 -20.65 -15.56 0.27
N VAL A 143 -20.34 -14.27 0.40
CA VAL A 143 -19.17 -13.77 1.16
C VAL A 143 -19.45 -13.55 2.65
N THR A 144 -20.70 -13.26 3.05
CA THR A 144 -21.05 -13.01 4.46
C THR A 144 -21.71 -14.20 5.17
N GLY A 145 -22.45 -15.03 4.42
CA GLY A 145 -23.37 -16.03 4.96
C GLY A 145 -24.74 -15.47 5.40
N VAL A 146 -25.02 -14.18 5.19
CA VAL A 146 -26.29 -13.54 5.52
C VAL A 146 -27.15 -13.45 4.25
N SER A 147 -28.36 -14.01 4.30
CA SER A 147 -29.24 -14.17 3.12
C SER A 147 -29.81 -12.87 2.57
N GLU A 148 -30.02 -11.88 3.42
CA GLU A 148 -30.60 -10.58 3.06
C GLU A 148 -29.68 -9.44 3.50
N PHE A 149 -29.78 -8.28 2.83
CA PHE A 149 -29.11 -7.08 3.31
C PHE A 149 -29.69 -6.67 4.67
N PRO A 150 -28.87 -6.51 5.73
CA PRO A 150 -29.32 -6.03 7.03
C PRO A 150 -29.95 -4.63 6.95
N ASP A 151 -30.76 -4.27 7.94
CA ASP A 151 -31.52 -3.00 7.94
C ASP A 151 -30.63 -1.77 7.72
N TYR A 152 -29.43 -1.73 8.30
CA TYR A 152 -28.48 -0.62 8.14
C TYR A 152 -27.89 -0.47 6.72
N LEU A 153 -28.14 -1.43 5.81
CA LEU A 153 -27.75 -1.37 4.39
C LEU A 153 -28.93 -1.12 3.45
N LYS A 154 -30.19 -1.26 3.91
CA LYS A 154 -31.36 -1.17 3.03
C LYS A 154 -31.47 0.18 2.33
N ASP A 155 -31.22 1.26 3.06
CA ASP A 155 -31.25 2.63 2.52
C ASP A 155 -30.01 2.96 1.68
N LYS A 156 -29.06 2.03 1.54
CA LYS A 156 -27.84 2.18 0.74
C LYS A 156 -27.94 1.43 -0.59
N LEU A 157 -29.01 0.67 -0.82
CA LEU A 157 -29.24 -0.01 -2.10
C LEU A 157 -29.59 1.01 -3.19
N ASN A 158 -29.21 0.70 -4.42
CA ASN A 158 -29.64 1.48 -5.58
C ASN A 158 -31.05 1.05 -6.04
N ASP A 159 -31.56 1.68 -7.10
CA ASP A 159 -32.89 1.40 -7.67
C ASP A 159 -33.06 -0.05 -8.16
N ASP A 160 -31.96 -0.75 -8.47
CA ASP A 160 -31.97 -2.16 -8.87
C ASP A 160 -31.94 -3.13 -7.66
N GLY A 161 -31.96 -2.61 -6.43
CA GLY A 161 -31.91 -3.41 -5.19
C GLY A 161 -30.55 -4.04 -4.92
N VAL A 162 -29.47 -3.53 -5.50
CA VAL A 162 -28.08 -4.00 -5.28
C VAL A 162 -27.29 -2.97 -4.48
N LEU A 163 -26.25 -3.43 -3.79
CA LEU A 163 -25.46 -2.58 -2.88
C LEU A 163 -24.24 -1.97 -3.60
N PRO A 164 -24.21 -0.64 -3.87
CA PRO A 164 -23.01 0.05 -4.32
C PRO A 164 -22.00 0.21 -3.17
N CYS A 165 -21.08 -0.74 -3.02
CA CYS A 165 -20.01 -0.66 -2.02
C CYS A 165 -18.85 0.21 -2.53
N TYR A 166 -18.66 1.41 -1.98
CA TYR A 166 -17.57 2.35 -2.34
C TYR A 166 -16.20 1.90 -1.80
N ALA A 167 -15.75 0.73 -2.23
CA ALA A 167 -14.49 0.12 -1.85
C ALA A 167 -13.33 0.43 -2.80
N ASN A 168 -13.57 1.23 -3.84
CA ASN A 168 -12.54 1.59 -4.82
C ASN A 168 -12.24 3.09 -4.78
N GLY A 169 -11.00 3.43 -5.08
CA GLY A 169 -10.63 4.82 -5.28
C GLY A 169 -9.20 5.01 -5.73
N GLU A 170 -8.95 6.23 -6.19
CA GLU A 170 -7.66 6.68 -6.69
C GLU A 170 -7.39 8.07 -6.14
N THR A 171 -6.15 8.33 -5.76
CA THR A 171 -5.70 9.67 -5.34
C THR A 171 -4.33 9.96 -5.94
N THR A 172 -4.15 11.20 -6.37
CA THR A 172 -2.87 11.78 -6.76
C THR A 172 -2.58 12.95 -5.81
N PHE A 173 -1.39 12.94 -5.23
CA PHE A 173 -0.95 13.97 -4.30
C PHE A 173 0.55 14.21 -4.45
N THR A 174 1.01 15.37 -3.99
CA THR A 174 2.41 15.73 -3.94
C THR A 174 2.87 15.70 -2.50
N MET A 175 4.00 15.06 -2.23
CA MET A 175 4.62 15.04 -0.91
C MET A 175 6.10 15.44 -0.99
N LYS A 176 6.47 16.54 -0.34
CA LYS A 176 7.83 17.13 -0.39
C LYS A 176 8.38 17.24 -1.83
N GLY A 177 7.51 17.65 -2.77
CA GLY A 177 7.84 17.81 -4.19
C GLY A 177 7.81 16.54 -5.04
N ILE A 178 7.47 15.38 -4.47
CA ILE A 178 7.32 14.11 -5.20
C ILE A 178 5.84 13.83 -5.47
N CYS A 179 5.47 13.73 -6.74
CA CYS A 179 4.12 13.38 -7.18
C CYS A 179 3.89 11.87 -7.08
N VAL A 180 2.82 11.49 -6.38
CA VAL A 180 2.45 10.11 -6.06
C VAL A 180 1.04 9.85 -6.55
N LYS A 181 0.84 8.72 -7.23
CA LYS A 181 -0.47 8.20 -7.58
C LYS A 181 -0.71 6.85 -6.91
N LEU A 182 -1.86 6.73 -6.25
CA LEU A 182 -2.31 5.50 -5.61
C LEU A 182 -3.69 5.10 -6.15
N SER A 183 -3.90 3.81 -6.35
CA SER A 183 -5.21 3.26 -6.73
C SER A 183 -5.47 1.94 -6.02
N VAL A 184 -6.70 1.76 -5.55
CA VAL A 184 -7.20 0.50 -5.04
C VAL A 184 -8.52 0.14 -5.71
N THR A 185 -8.60 -1.12 -6.14
CA THR A 185 -9.83 -1.71 -6.67
C THR A 185 -10.16 -2.95 -5.87
N TRP A 186 -11.41 -3.11 -5.48
CA TRP A 186 -11.99 -4.29 -4.86
C TRP A 186 -13.06 -4.87 -5.76
N ASN A 187 -12.71 -5.84 -6.59
CA ASN A 187 -13.69 -6.60 -7.36
C ASN A 187 -14.38 -7.64 -6.46
N PHE A 188 -15.47 -8.25 -6.94
CA PHE A 188 -16.10 -9.33 -6.16
C PHE A 188 -15.20 -10.58 -6.10
N GLN A 189 -14.81 -11.13 -7.25
CA GLN A 189 -14.04 -12.37 -7.36
C GLN A 189 -13.10 -12.28 -8.57
N ALA A 190 -11.90 -12.83 -8.46
CA ALA A 190 -10.97 -12.90 -9.59
C ALA A 190 -11.52 -13.83 -10.68
N PRO A 191 -11.19 -13.59 -11.97
CA PRO A 191 -11.51 -14.55 -13.02
C PRO A 191 -10.85 -15.92 -12.74
N GLN A 192 -11.30 -16.98 -13.40
CA GLN A 192 -10.72 -18.32 -13.21
C GLN A 192 -9.20 -18.31 -13.48
N GLY A 193 -8.42 -18.83 -12.54
CA GLY A 193 -6.95 -18.80 -12.59
C GLY A 193 -6.36 -17.41 -12.31
N GLY A 194 -7.18 -16.44 -11.88
CA GLY A 194 -6.78 -15.12 -11.42
C GLY A 194 -6.58 -15.02 -9.92
N ALA A 195 -5.84 -14.01 -9.49
CA ALA A 195 -5.73 -13.61 -8.09
C ALA A 195 -5.54 -12.08 -8.00
N ASP A 196 -5.24 -11.59 -6.80
CA ASP A 196 -4.95 -10.17 -6.60
C ASP A 196 -3.73 -9.73 -7.42
N THR A 197 -3.77 -8.49 -7.88
CA THR A 197 -2.65 -7.88 -8.59
C THR A 197 -2.11 -6.67 -7.84
N HIS A 198 -0.83 -6.40 -8.05
CA HIS A 198 -0.16 -5.26 -7.47
C HIS A 198 0.93 -4.74 -8.40
N THR A 199 0.99 -3.43 -8.55
CA THR A 199 2.08 -2.73 -9.23
C THR A 199 2.58 -1.63 -8.29
N SER A 200 3.89 -1.51 -8.13
CA SER A 200 4.53 -0.41 -7.41
C SER A 200 5.75 0.06 -8.17
N LEU A 201 5.78 1.31 -8.61
CA LEU A 201 6.84 1.89 -9.43
C LEU A 201 7.40 3.12 -8.73
N PHE A 202 8.73 3.19 -8.62
CA PHE A 202 9.49 4.38 -8.25
C PHE A 202 10.40 4.76 -9.41
N ARG A 203 10.35 6.02 -9.84
CA ARG A 203 11.20 6.56 -10.90
C ARG A 203 12.42 7.27 -10.34
N GLY A 204 13.58 6.85 -10.79
CA GLY A 204 14.86 7.45 -10.45
C GLY A 204 15.56 7.96 -11.69
N SER A 205 16.43 8.94 -11.53
CA SER A 205 17.16 9.56 -12.65
C SER A 205 18.08 8.60 -13.42
N LYS A 206 18.39 7.42 -12.86
CA LYS A 206 19.16 6.36 -13.54
C LYS A 206 18.35 5.11 -13.83
N ALA A 207 17.47 4.72 -12.91
CA ALA A 207 16.71 3.50 -13.03
C ALA A 207 15.35 3.61 -12.33
N ASN A 208 14.39 2.88 -12.88
CA ASN A 208 13.10 2.63 -12.27
C ASN A 208 13.16 1.33 -11.46
N VAL A 209 12.52 1.29 -10.29
CA VAL A 209 12.36 0.05 -9.50
C VAL A 209 10.88 -0.28 -9.40
N ILE A 210 10.52 -1.45 -9.92
CA ILE A 210 9.12 -1.85 -10.13
C ILE A 210 8.84 -3.14 -9.38
N ILE A 211 7.71 -3.22 -8.68
CA ILE A 211 7.09 -4.48 -8.28
C ILE A 211 5.98 -4.76 -9.28
N ARG A 212 5.94 -5.97 -9.82
CA ARG A 212 4.85 -6.49 -10.63
C ARG A 212 4.30 -7.76 -10.01
N GLN A 213 2.99 -7.83 -9.90
CA GLN A 213 2.24 -9.00 -9.47
C GLN A 213 1.04 -9.14 -10.39
N GLY A 214 1.22 -9.86 -11.48
CA GLY A 214 0.15 -10.15 -12.44
C GLY A 214 0.24 -11.58 -12.92
N ARG A 215 -0.51 -11.88 -13.98
CA ARG A 215 -0.56 -13.20 -14.61
C ARG A 215 0.83 -13.71 -15.00
N GLU A 216 1.68 -12.84 -15.55
CA GLU A 216 3.05 -13.17 -15.97
C GLU A 216 3.95 -13.62 -14.81
N GLN A 217 3.68 -13.13 -13.59
CA GLN A 217 4.40 -13.50 -12.37
C GLN A 217 3.65 -14.58 -11.57
N ASN A 218 2.63 -15.21 -12.15
CA ASN A 218 1.72 -16.14 -11.45
C ASN A 218 1.11 -15.53 -10.17
N TYR A 219 0.81 -14.23 -10.21
CA TYR A 219 0.29 -13.45 -9.09
C TYR A 219 1.17 -13.47 -7.83
N ARG A 220 2.46 -13.75 -8.01
CA ARG A 220 3.49 -13.56 -7.00
C ARG A 220 4.17 -12.21 -7.24
N PRO A 221 4.38 -11.37 -6.21
CA PRO A 221 5.06 -10.10 -6.41
C PRO A 221 6.53 -10.32 -6.73
N GLU A 222 7.00 -9.72 -7.82
CA GLU A 222 8.38 -9.79 -8.29
C GLU A 222 8.96 -8.40 -8.48
N VAL A 223 10.25 -8.22 -8.18
CA VAL A 223 10.93 -6.92 -8.26
C VAL A 223 11.73 -6.84 -9.56
N TYR A 224 11.64 -5.72 -10.25
CA TYR A 224 12.34 -5.43 -11.49
C TYR A 224 13.09 -4.11 -11.38
N VAL A 225 14.18 -4.01 -12.14
CA VAL A 225 14.94 -2.77 -12.31
C VAL A 225 15.07 -2.49 -13.80
N GLU A 226 14.70 -1.29 -14.22
CA GLU A 226 14.70 -0.88 -15.63
C GLU A 226 15.47 0.43 -15.78
N PRO A 227 16.26 0.62 -16.86
CA PRO A 227 16.92 1.90 -17.09
C PRO A 227 15.91 3.03 -17.25
N ALA A 228 16.21 4.18 -16.66
CA ALA A 228 15.44 5.39 -16.92
C ALA A 228 15.60 5.83 -18.39
N PRO A 229 14.65 6.61 -18.96
CA PRO A 229 14.75 7.08 -20.34
C PRO A 229 16.10 7.75 -20.64
N GLY A 230 16.75 7.34 -21.73
CA GLY A 230 18.06 7.85 -22.14
C GLY A 230 19.26 7.29 -21.38
N VAL A 231 19.06 6.41 -20.39
CA VAL A 231 20.15 5.78 -19.63
C VAL A 231 20.60 4.48 -20.27
N GLN A 232 21.90 4.32 -20.46
CA GLN A 232 22.49 3.11 -21.03
C GLN A 232 22.29 1.90 -20.12
N ALA A 233 21.67 0.85 -20.64
CA ALA A 233 21.42 -0.40 -19.91
C ALA A 233 22.70 -0.99 -19.27
N ALA A 234 23.85 -0.91 -19.94
CA ALA A 234 25.12 -1.43 -19.41
C ALA A 234 25.54 -0.75 -18.09
N LYS A 235 25.28 0.55 -17.92
CA LYS A 235 25.60 1.29 -16.68
C LYS A 235 24.71 0.84 -15.52
N VAL A 236 23.42 0.63 -15.79
CA VAL A 236 22.45 0.11 -14.81
C VAL A 236 22.82 -1.32 -14.43
N ALA A 237 23.18 -2.17 -15.39
CA ALA A 237 23.60 -3.55 -15.15
C ALA A 237 24.79 -3.65 -14.18
N ALA A 238 25.82 -2.83 -14.39
CA ALA A 238 27.01 -2.80 -13.54
C ALA A 238 26.67 -2.38 -12.10
N SER A 239 25.90 -1.31 -11.95
CA SER A 239 25.46 -0.80 -10.65
C SER A 239 24.54 -1.80 -9.94
N LEU A 240 23.65 -2.46 -10.67
CA LEU A 240 22.74 -3.48 -10.15
C LEU A 240 23.50 -4.71 -9.65
N LYS A 241 24.51 -5.18 -10.39
CA LYS A 241 25.37 -6.28 -9.96
C LYS A 241 26.02 -5.99 -8.60
N LYS A 242 26.53 -4.77 -8.42
CA LYS A 242 27.11 -4.32 -7.15
C LYS A 242 26.06 -4.23 -6.03
N ALA A 243 24.88 -3.68 -6.32
CA ALA A 243 23.78 -3.62 -5.36
C ALA A 243 23.35 -5.01 -4.89
N VAL A 244 23.15 -5.96 -5.80
CA VAL A 244 22.79 -7.34 -5.49
C VAL A 244 23.88 -8.06 -4.71
N ALA A 245 25.16 -7.80 -5.01
CA ALA A 245 26.28 -8.35 -4.24
C ALA A 245 26.28 -7.83 -2.78
N GLY A 246 26.03 -6.54 -2.58
CA GLY A 246 25.91 -5.94 -1.24
C GLY A 246 24.73 -6.48 -0.42
N LEU A 247 23.67 -6.93 -1.10
CA LEU A 247 22.47 -7.45 -0.47
C LEU A 247 22.56 -8.95 -0.11
N GLN A 248 23.61 -9.67 -0.50
CA GLN A 248 23.73 -11.12 -0.26
C GLN A 248 23.68 -11.50 1.22
N ARG A 249 24.19 -10.67 2.13
CA ARG A 249 24.14 -10.97 3.57
C ARG A 249 22.71 -11.00 4.10
N LYS A 250 21.86 -10.08 3.62
CA LYS A 250 20.46 -9.96 4.05
C LYS A 250 19.55 -10.91 3.26
N PHE A 251 19.86 -11.16 2.00
CA PHE A 251 19.09 -12.03 1.11
C PHE A 251 20.01 -13.06 0.41
N PRO A 252 20.44 -14.12 1.12
CA PRO A 252 21.40 -15.07 0.57
C PRO A 252 20.87 -15.80 -0.67
N GLY A 253 21.55 -15.63 -1.80
CA GLY A 253 21.16 -16.22 -3.09
C GLY A 253 20.33 -15.32 -4.00
N LEU A 254 20.15 -14.05 -3.63
CA LEU A 254 19.54 -13.03 -4.50
C LEU A 254 20.31 -12.91 -5.82
N LYS A 255 19.61 -12.82 -6.95
CA LYS A 255 20.24 -12.62 -8.27
C LYS A 255 19.49 -11.57 -9.08
N ALA A 256 20.16 -11.02 -10.08
CA ALA A 256 19.53 -10.23 -11.13
C ALA A 256 19.68 -10.97 -12.47
N GLU A 257 18.57 -11.27 -13.12
CA GLU A 257 18.52 -11.94 -14.41
C GLU A 257 17.97 -10.98 -15.47
N LYS A 258 18.44 -11.11 -16.71
CA LYS A 258 18.00 -10.23 -17.80
C LYS A 258 16.52 -10.49 -18.10
N ALA A 259 15.74 -9.41 -18.17
CA ALA A 259 14.34 -9.41 -18.62
C ALA A 259 14.20 -8.49 -19.86
N SER A 260 13.00 -8.43 -20.45
CA SER A 260 12.69 -7.62 -21.65
C SER A 260 13.23 -6.19 -21.55
N ASP A 261 12.81 -5.48 -20.50
CA ASP A 261 13.03 -4.03 -20.36
C ASP A 261 14.10 -3.68 -19.32
N GLY A 262 14.77 -4.70 -18.76
CA GLY A 262 15.67 -4.50 -17.63
C GLY A 262 16.16 -5.80 -17.02
N TRP A 263 16.01 -5.93 -15.71
CA TRP A 263 16.40 -7.10 -14.93
C TRP A 263 15.32 -7.48 -13.95
N HIS A 264 15.04 -8.79 -13.85
CA HIS A 264 14.25 -9.38 -12.79
C HIS A 264 15.16 -9.72 -11.61
N ILE A 265 14.75 -9.32 -10.40
CA ILE A 265 15.42 -9.69 -9.17
C ILE A 265 14.86 -11.02 -8.70
N VAL A 266 15.63 -12.09 -8.89
CA VAL A 266 15.27 -13.44 -8.45
C VAL A 266 15.48 -13.54 -6.95
N ILE A 267 14.36 -13.59 -6.20
CA ILE A 267 14.33 -13.69 -4.74
C ILE A 267 14.17 -15.16 -4.36
N PRO A 268 15.15 -15.76 -3.67
CA PRO A 268 15.04 -17.13 -3.18
C PRO A 268 13.83 -17.33 -2.27
N ASP A 269 13.15 -18.48 -2.38
CA ASP A 269 11.92 -18.76 -1.61
C ASP A 269 12.14 -18.65 -0.10
N LYS A 270 13.30 -19.09 0.41
CA LYS A 270 13.70 -18.96 1.82
C LYS A 270 13.75 -17.51 2.34
N CYS A 271 13.89 -16.53 1.44
CA CYS A 271 13.90 -15.12 1.79
C CYS A 271 12.50 -14.53 1.82
N ARG A 272 11.47 -15.29 1.41
CA ARG A 272 10.09 -14.84 1.38
C ARG A 272 9.38 -15.33 2.62
N VAL A 273 8.90 -14.37 3.38
CA VAL A 273 8.18 -14.61 4.62
C VAL A 273 6.69 -14.42 4.34
N GLY A 274 5.85 -15.26 4.96
CA GLY A 274 4.39 -15.18 4.80
C GLY A 274 3.79 -14.01 5.57
N HIS A 275 2.57 -13.62 5.19
CA HIS A 275 1.88 -12.46 5.76
C HIS A 275 1.67 -12.54 7.29
N GLU A 276 1.41 -13.72 7.84
CA GLU A 276 1.29 -13.92 9.30
C GLU A 276 2.58 -13.57 10.05
N ALA A 277 3.73 -13.89 9.49
CA ALA A 277 5.01 -13.55 10.09
C ALA A 277 5.32 -12.04 9.95
N HIS A 278 4.74 -11.33 8.97
CA HIS A 278 4.82 -9.86 8.94
C HIS A 278 4.08 -9.24 10.14
N PHE A 279 2.90 -9.75 10.50
CA PHE A 279 2.19 -9.33 11.72
C PHE A 279 3.02 -9.55 12.97
N ARG A 280 3.68 -10.72 13.08
CA ARG A 280 4.60 -10.98 14.18
C ARG A 280 5.72 -9.95 14.23
N ASN A 281 6.32 -9.59 13.11
CA ASN A 281 7.41 -8.60 13.08
C ASN A 281 6.95 -7.19 13.50
N VAL A 282 5.71 -6.79 13.18
CA VAL A 282 5.13 -5.54 13.69
C VAL A 282 4.99 -5.61 15.21
N MET A 283 4.49 -6.74 15.74
CA MET A 283 4.37 -6.94 17.18
C MET A 283 5.73 -6.90 17.87
N ASP A 284 6.75 -7.57 17.32
CA ASP A 284 8.11 -7.56 17.85
C ASP A 284 8.68 -6.12 17.90
N ALA A 285 8.44 -5.32 16.85
CA ALA A 285 8.84 -3.90 16.82
C ALA A 285 8.09 -3.08 17.89
N TYR A 286 6.77 -3.27 18.03
CA TYR A 286 5.98 -2.59 19.06
C TYR A 286 6.44 -2.95 20.48
N LEU A 287 6.74 -4.23 20.75
CA LEU A 287 7.25 -4.66 22.05
C LEU A 287 8.60 -4.04 22.39
N GLN A 288 9.46 -3.85 21.39
CA GLN A 288 10.71 -3.10 21.56
C GLN A 288 10.42 -1.64 21.95
N TYR A 289 9.53 -0.95 21.23
CA TYR A 289 9.17 0.43 21.55
C TYR A 289 8.50 0.57 22.92
N LEU A 290 7.69 -0.42 23.30
CA LEU A 290 7.08 -0.47 24.63
C LEU A 290 8.13 -0.56 25.74
N ALA A 291 9.18 -1.37 25.54
CA ALA A 291 10.29 -1.46 26.47
C ALA A 291 11.13 -0.16 26.51
N GLU A 292 11.28 0.52 25.38
CA GLU A 292 11.97 1.82 25.28
C GLU A 292 11.11 3.00 25.78
N GLY A 293 9.80 2.81 25.94
CA GLY A 293 8.84 3.83 26.36
C GLY A 293 8.56 4.91 25.31
N ARG A 294 9.01 4.72 24.06
CA ARG A 294 8.86 5.72 22.99
C ARG A 294 8.90 5.10 21.60
N LEU A 295 8.23 5.75 20.65
CA LEU A 295 8.38 5.47 19.22
C LEU A 295 9.56 6.29 18.64
N PRO A 296 10.14 5.89 17.49
CA PRO A 296 11.01 6.75 16.70
C PRO A 296 10.32 8.08 16.35
N GLU A 297 11.09 9.17 16.31
CA GLU A 297 10.57 10.54 16.16
C GLU A 297 9.72 10.75 14.90
N TRP A 298 9.96 9.96 13.86
CA TRP A 298 9.25 10.06 12.58
C TRP A 298 7.92 9.28 12.55
N GLU A 299 7.70 8.32 13.44
CA GLU A 299 6.54 7.40 13.34
C GLU A 299 5.22 8.13 13.58
N ILE A 300 5.09 8.90 14.65
CA ILE A 300 3.84 9.62 14.96
C ILE A 300 3.50 10.65 13.87
N PRO A 301 4.41 11.55 13.45
CA PRO A 301 4.13 12.48 12.35
C PRO A 301 3.76 11.76 11.05
N SER A 302 4.43 10.65 10.72
CA SER A 302 4.13 9.88 9.51
C SER A 302 2.78 9.16 9.58
N MET A 303 2.39 8.62 10.74
CA MET A 303 1.05 8.06 10.95
C MET A 303 -0.02 9.14 10.75
N ILE A 304 0.14 10.31 11.37
CA ILE A 304 -0.80 11.44 11.19
C ILE A 304 -0.85 11.85 9.71
N ALA A 305 0.29 12.03 9.05
CA ALA A 305 0.36 12.38 7.64
C ALA A 305 -0.32 11.35 6.73
N LYS A 306 -0.14 10.07 7.01
CA LYS A 306 -0.78 8.96 6.30
C LYS A 306 -2.30 9.03 6.40
N TYR A 307 -2.82 9.20 7.61
CA TYR A 307 -4.26 9.31 7.84
C TYR A 307 -4.86 10.63 7.34
N TYR A 308 -4.07 11.71 7.32
CA TYR A 308 -4.46 12.95 6.64
C TYR A 308 -4.65 12.72 5.14
N ILE A 309 -3.69 12.08 4.47
CA ILE A 309 -3.78 11.82 3.02
C ILE A 309 -5.01 10.99 2.69
N THR A 310 -5.26 9.91 3.42
CA THR A 310 -6.42 9.04 3.15
C THR A 310 -7.73 9.79 3.33
N THR A 311 -7.93 10.43 4.48
CA THR A 311 -9.21 11.08 4.83
C THR A 311 -9.46 12.33 4.01
N ARG A 312 -8.43 13.15 3.72
CA ARG A 312 -8.54 14.31 2.83
C ARG A 312 -8.80 13.91 1.38
N SER A 313 -8.19 12.82 0.91
CA SER A 313 -8.50 12.27 -0.42
C SER A 313 -9.95 11.82 -0.53
N LEU A 314 -10.48 11.15 0.51
CA LEU A 314 -11.87 10.73 0.53
C LEU A 314 -12.84 11.93 0.55
N GLU A 315 -12.53 12.97 1.33
CA GLU A 315 -13.31 14.20 1.36
C GLU A 315 -13.37 14.86 -0.02
N LEU A 316 -12.23 14.97 -0.72
CA LEU A 316 -12.17 15.50 -2.08
C LEU A 316 -12.94 14.63 -3.08
N ALA A 317 -12.85 13.30 -2.96
CA ALA A 317 -13.53 12.37 -3.85
C ALA A 317 -15.07 12.35 -3.69
N ARG A 318 -15.61 12.95 -2.63
CA ARG A 318 -17.05 13.06 -2.36
C ARG A 318 -17.68 14.35 -2.90
N GLN A 319 -16.86 15.27 -3.39
CA GLN A 319 -17.30 16.53 -4.02
C GLN A 319 -17.54 16.32 -5.51
#